data_AF-A0A7V0V3G2-F1
#
_entry.id   AF-A0A7V0V3G2-F1
#
_cell.length_a   1.000
_cell.length_b   1.000
_cell.length_c   1.000
_cell.angle_alpha   90.00
_cell.angle_beta   90.00
_cell.angle_gamma   90.00
#
_symmetry.space_group_name_H-M   'P 1'
#
loop_
_entity.id
_entity.type
_entity.pdbx_description
1 polymer ?
#
loop_
_entity_poly.entity_id
_entity_poly.type
_entity_poly.pdbx_seq_one_letter_code
_entity_poly.pdbx_strand_id
1 'polypeptide(L)'
;MTGTVAQWLLEGQELRLSTTRTEAIGFDDYTLAGEVPIWPLFARAYTLERRSPLSGKVLYTYTLLAREARYERDYEAIVELEQYHYASDEELIALWTCETCDLYIEANARPTCPRCGGRMRLHDLRSATRASRFLVLELQTRAPYEPQYVGYVRVDPPVPLMHRRRPDGTVEPNIRQKVFPPDWFAYPFHPEGVQAPSWWEAQEESLRTTRSPVSRLARVVIHPDYRADGLGQQAVRAMLDWVRERWIPEMRVAKEAIETIAMMARYNPFLEKVGFVYLWDTAGGRPVLYYPLSATAERRIAHFLRHDPVAREHGGKLYRSRFPTVEKLAGPLILRRLTKSYTNRLTLEHLSPAVQQLLEAFGVKHRVIQKFIF
;
A
#
# COMPACT_ATOMS: atom_id res chain seq x y z
N MET A 1 -3.34 -14.48 11.78
CA MET A 1 -2.73 -13.87 10.58
C MET A 1 -3.36 -12.51 10.34
N THR A 2 -2.55 -11.46 10.24
CA THR A 2 -3.00 -10.11 9.92
C THR A 2 -3.70 -10.03 8.57
N GLY A 3 -4.75 -9.22 8.52
CA GLY A 3 -5.44 -8.85 7.29
C GLY A 3 -6.41 -9.87 6.72
N THR A 4 -6.79 -10.87 7.49
CA THR A 4 -7.96 -11.71 7.18
C THR A 4 -9.24 -10.88 7.15
N VAL A 5 -10.19 -11.19 6.26
CA VAL A 5 -11.49 -10.53 6.24
C VAL A 5 -12.31 -10.84 7.50
N ALA A 6 -12.15 -12.04 8.07
CA ALA A 6 -12.99 -12.54 9.16
C ALA A 6 -12.85 -11.74 10.46
N GLN A 7 -11.69 -11.14 10.72
CA GLN A 7 -11.45 -10.34 11.93
C GLN A 7 -12.28 -9.04 12.01
N TRP A 8 -12.94 -8.66 10.91
CA TRP A 8 -13.82 -7.50 10.84
C TRP A 8 -15.28 -7.82 11.17
N LEU A 9 -15.62 -9.11 11.20
CA LEU A 9 -16.95 -9.59 11.56
C LEU A 9 -17.12 -9.56 13.08
N LEU A 10 -18.34 -9.28 13.52
CA LEU A 10 -18.69 -9.24 14.93
C LEU A 10 -19.53 -10.46 15.30
N GLU A 11 -19.31 -10.99 16.50
CA GLU A 11 -20.20 -11.99 17.07
C GLU A 11 -21.62 -11.40 17.23
N GLY A 12 -22.63 -12.16 16.80
CA GLY A 12 -24.03 -11.69 16.75
C GLY A 12 -24.38 -10.80 15.56
N GLN A 13 -23.44 -10.51 14.64
CA GLN A 13 -23.75 -9.77 13.42
C GLN A 13 -24.64 -10.58 12.48
N GLU A 14 -25.76 -9.99 12.07
CA GLU A 14 -26.62 -10.56 11.04
C GLU A 14 -26.02 -10.31 9.65
N LEU A 15 -25.84 -11.39 8.88
CA LEU A 15 -25.28 -11.36 7.54
C LEU A 15 -26.17 -12.17 6.58
N ARG A 16 -26.19 -11.77 5.32
CA ARG A 16 -26.87 -12.49 4.25
C ARG A 16 -25.93 -13.56 3.69
N LEU A 17 -26.32 -14.82 3.85
CA LEU A 17 -25.67 -15.98 3.25
C LEU A 17 -26.51 -16.50 2.10
N SER A 18 -25.91 -16.68 0.94
CA SER A 18 -26.51 -17.45 -0.16
C SER A 18 -25.54 -18.50 -0.65
N THR A 19 -26.06 -19.70 -0.92
CA THR A 19 -25.30 -20.84 -1.44
C THR A 19 -26.10 -21.48 -2.57
N THR A 20 -25.39 -21.99 -3.57
CA THR A 20 -25.99 -22.76 -4.66
C THR A 20 -26.03 -24.26 -4.36
N ARG A 21 -25.32 -24.69 -3.31
CA ARG A 21 -25.20 -26.10 -2.89
C ARG A 21 -25.70 -26.29 -1.47
N THR A 22 -26.46 -27.36 -1.25
CA THR A 22 -26.99 -27.75 0.05
C THR A 22 -26.14 -28.83 0.74
N GLU A 23 -25.30 -29.54 0.01
CA GLU A 23 -24.41 -30.58 0.53
C GLU A 23 -22.95 -30.30 0.14
N ALA A 24 -22.04 -30.49 1.10
CA ALA A 24 -20.59 -30.27 0.96
C ALA A 24 -20.21 -28.89 0.38
N ILE A 25 -20.54 -27.82 1.12
CA ILE A 25 -20.23 -26.43 0.75
C ILE A 25 -18.71 -26.19 0.85
N GLY A 26 -18.07 -25.96 -0.28
CA GLY A 26 -16.70 -25.47 -0.37
C GLY A 26 -16.61 -23.96 -0.25
N PHE A 27 -15.38 -23.44 -0.17
CA PHE A 27 -15.16 -22.00 -0.01
C PHE A 27 -15.68 -21.14 -1.16
N ASP A 28 -15.80 -21.68 -2.36
CA ASP A 28 -16.23 -20.92 -3.53
C ASP A 28 -17.72 -21.15 -3.87
N ASP A 29 -18.44 -21.92 -3.03
CA ASP A 29 -19.84 -22.32 -3.25
C ASP A 29 -20.88 -21.38 -2.57
N TYR A 30 -20.41 -20.41 -1.78
CA TYR A 30 -21.26 -19.48 -1.05
C TYR A 30 -20.85 -18.01 -1.25
N THR A 31 -21.78 -17.11 -0.96
CA THR A 31 -21.54 -15.68 -0.87
C THR A 31 -22.02 -15.16 0.49
N LEU A 32 -21.25 -14.26 1.09
CA LEU A 32 -21.57 -13.62 2.36
C LEU A 32 -21.62 -12.11 2.15
N ALA A 33 -22.66 -11.44 2.61
CA ALA A 33 -22.82 -9.99 2.47
C ALA A 33 -23.44 -9.36 3.72
N GLY A 34 -22.90 -8.21 4.12
CA GLY A 34 -23.58 -7.26 5.00
C GLY A 34 -24.28 -6.20 4.15
N GLU A 35 -23.97 -4.94 4.40
CA GLU A 35 -24.29 -3.83 3.49
C GLU A 35 -23.50 -3.92 2.18
N VAL A 36 -22.23 -4.34 2.28
CA VAL A 36 -21.36 -4.64 1.15
C VAL A 36 -21.05 -6.14 1.08
N PRO A 37 -20.67 -6.66 -0.11
CA PRO A 37 -20.27 -8.05 -0.19
C PRO A 37 -18.97 -8.28 0.58
N ILE A 38 -18.90 -9.38 1.32
CA ILE A 38 -17.77 -9.78 2.16
C ILE A 38 -17.05 -10.99 1.54
N TRP A 39 -17.84 -11.92 1.00
CA TRP A 39 -17.35 -13.12 0.33
C TRP A 39 -18.18 -13.41 -0.94
N PRO A 40 -17.57 -13.80 -2.08
CA PRO A 40 -16.13 -13.95 -2.30
C PRO A 40 -15.38 -12.63 -2.18
N LEU A 41 -14.10 -12.75 -1.84
CA LEU A 41 -13.21 -11.59 -1.76
C LEU A 41 -13.15 -10.86 -3.10
N PHE A 42 -12.86 -9.56 -3.05
CA PHE A 42 -12.73 -8.77 -4.28
C PHE A 42 -11.69 -9.37 -5.22
N ALA A 43 -12.05 -9.50 -6.48
CA ALA A 43 -11.19 -9.90 -7.58
C ALA A 43 -11.69 -9.25 -8.86
N ARG A 44 -10.80 -8.59 -9.60
CA ARG A 44 -11.11 -7.97 -10.90
C ARG A 44 -9.91 -8.04 -11.83
N ALA A 45 -10.18 -8.38 -13.08
CA ALA A 45 -9.19 -8.32 -14.15
C ALA A 45 -9.11 -6.90 -14.73
N TYR A 46 -7.90 -6.46 -15.04
CA TYR A 46 -7.60 -5.18 -15.66
C TYR A 46 -6.62 -5.38 -16.81
N THR A 47 -6.75 -4.53 -17.82
CA THR A 47 -5.81 -4.48 -18.94
C THR A 47 -5.05 -3.16 -18.89
N LEU A 48 -3.72 -3.22 -18.99
CA LEU A 48 -2.87 -2.04 -19.04
C LEU A 48 -2.01 -2.08 -20.31
N GLU A 49 -2.22 -1.11 -21.20
CA GLU A 49 -1.39 -0.94 -22.38
C GLU A 49 -0.19 -0.04 -22.09
N ARG A 50 1.01 -0.58 -22.26
CA ARG A 50 2.24 0.19 -22.25
C ARG A 50 2.43 0.84 -23.62
N ARG A 51 2.20 2.14 -23.70
CA ARG A 51 2.41 2.92 -24.94
C ARG A 51 3.78 3.57 -24.98
N SER A 52 4.38 3.64 -26.15
CA SER A 52 5.61 4.39 -26.40
C SER A 52 5.39 5.87 -26.09
N PRO A 53 6.22 6.51 -25.26
CA PRO A 53 6.09 7.94 -24.99
C PRO A 53 6.45 8.81 -26.22
N LEU A 54 7.09 8.23 -27.24
CA LEU A 54 7.50 8.94 -28.46
C LEU A 54 6.48 8.77 -29.59
N SER A 55 5.97 7.55 -29.79
CA SER A 55 5.12 7.22 -30.94
C SER A 55 3.67 6.94 -30.60
N GLY A 56 3.30 6.84 -29.32
CA GLY A 56 1.95 6.51 -28.85
C GLY A 56 1.50 5.06 -29.14
N LYS A 57 2.28 4.30 -29.93
CA LYS A 57 2.02 2.90 -30.26
C LYS A 57 2.08 2.04 -29.00
N VAL A 58 1.20 1.03 -28.93
CA VAL A 58 1.25 0.01 -27.89
C VAL A 58 2.51 -0.84 -28.09
N LEU A 59 3.33 -0.93 -27.05
CA LEU A 59 4.55 -1.74 -27.00
C LEU A 59 4.26 -3.12 -26.42
N TYR A 60 3.45 -3.16 -25.36
CA TYR A 60 3.08 -4.37 -24.65
C TYR A 60 1.75 -4.15 -23.91
N THR A 61 1.01 -5.21 -23.62
CA THR A 61 -0.24 -5.17 -22.87
C THR A 61 -0.18 -6.15 -21.70
N TYR A 62 -0.37 -5.65 -20.48
CA TYR A 62 -0.48 -6.46 -19.27
C TYR A 62 -1.95 -6.85 -19.04
N THR A 63 -2.18 -8.13 -18.77
CA THR A 63 -3.44 -8.62 -18.19
C THR A 63 -3.21 -8.91 -16.71
N LEU A 64 -3.82 -8.10 -15.86
CA LEU A 64 -3.61 -8.09 -14.42
C LEU A 64 -4.86 -8.61 -13.70
N LEU A 65 -4.69 -9.55 -12.78
CA LEU A 65 -5.73 -9.87 -11.80
C LEU A 65 -5.39 -9.13 -10.51
N ALA A 66 -6.21 -8.14 -10.14
CA ALA A 66 -6.13 -7.54 -8.82
C ALA A 66 -7.16 -8.23 -7.91
N ARG A 67 -6.70 -8.84 -6.83
CA ARG A 67 -7.57 -9.55 -5.89
C ARG A 67 -7.09 -9.39 -4.45
N GLU A 68 -7.98 -9.59 -3.49
CA GLU A 68 -7.55 -9.58 -2.09
C GLU A 68 -6.64 -10.78 -1.79
N ALA A 69 -5.67 -10.55 -0.91
CA ALA A 69 -4.85 -11.62 -0.36
C ALA A 69 -5.73 -12.57 0.46
N ARG A 70 -5.59 -13.87 0.21
CA ARG A 70 -6.38 -14.95 0.81
C ARG A 70 -5.50 -16.08 1.30
N TYR A 71 -4.48 -16.42 0.53
CA TYR A 71 -3.65 -17.59 0.73
C TYR A 71 -2.31 -17.19 1.34
N GLU A 72 -1.67 -18.10 2.07
CA GLU A 72 -0.33 -17.87 2.63
C GLU A 72 0.68 -17.41 1.55
N ARG A 73 0.63 -18.00 0.35
CA ARG A 73 1.47 -17.60 -0.79
C ARG A 73 1.32 -16.12 -1.19
N ASP A 74 0.16 -15.52 -0.94
CA ASP A 74 -0.09 -14.11 -1.26
C ASP A 74 0.68 -13.22 -0.30
N TYR A 75 0.65 -13.59 0.99
CA TYR A 75 1.40 -12.89 2.03
C TYR A 75 2.90 -13.12 1.89
N GLU A 76 3.34 -14.30 1.47
CA GLU A 76 4.74 -14.55 1.12
C GLU A 76 5.21 -13.65 -0.03
N ALA A 77 4.39 -13.50 -1.08
CA ALA A 77 4.68 -12.58 -2.17
C ALA A 77 4.70 -11.12 -1.70
N ILE A 78 3.85 -10.74 -0.73
CA ILE A 78 3.90 -9.42 -0.09
C ILE A 78 5.23 -9.23 0.66
N VAL A 79 5.70 -10.23 1.41
CA VAL A 79 7.01 -10.19 2.08
C VAL A 79 8.15 -10.04 1.07
N GLU A 80 8.11 -10.77 -0.04
CA GLU A 80 9.08 -10.64 -1.12
C GLU A 80 9.07 -9.22 -1.73
N LEU A 81 7.89 -8.70 -2.03
CA LEU A 81 7.74 -7.37 -2.61
C LEU A 81 8.18 -6.26 -1.64
N GLU A 82 7.87 -6.37 -0.35
CA GLU A 82 8.26 -5.40 0.69
C GLU A 82 9.78 -5.27 0.81
N GLN A 83 10.54 -6.34 0.58
CA GLN A 83 12.01 -6.26 0.56
C GLN A 83 12.54 -5.33 -0.53
N TYR A 84 11.78 -5.07 -1.60
CA TYR A 84 12.13 -4.07 -2.61
C TYR A 84 11.73 -2.65 -2.24
N HIS A 85 10.90 -2.48 -1.20
CA HIS A 85 10.43 -1.20 -0.71
C HIS A 85 11.34 -0.65 0.40
N TYR A 86 11.81 -1.50 1.30
CA TYR A 86 12.73 -1.14 2.38
C TYR A 86 14.18 -1.00 1.89
N ALA A 87 14.90 -0.05 2.48
CA ALA A 87 16.29 0.27 2.14
C ALA A 87 17.31 -0.20 3.20
N SER A 88 16.85 -0.93 4.22
CA SER A 88 17.67 -1.45 5.32
C SER A 88 17.74 -2.96 5.26
N ASP A 89 18.96 -3.50 5.31
CA ASP A 89 19.23 -4.95 5.34
C ASP A 89 18.79 -5.61 6.67
N GLU A 90 18.46 -4.81 7.71
CA GLU A 90 18.14 -5.29 9.07
C GLU A 90 16.64 -5.43 9.38
N GLU A 91 15.75 -4.97 8.50
CA GLU A 91 14.31 -5.00 8.78
C GLU A 91 13.72 -6.38 8.42
N LEU A 92 13.47 -7.20 9.45
CA LEU A 92 12.77 -8.48 9.32
C LEU A 92 11.26 -8.24 9.25
N ILE A 93 10.67 -8.53 8.09
CA ILE A 93 9.30 -8.17 7.71
C ILE A 93 8.27 -9.21 8.20
N ALA A 94 8.66 -10.48 8.29
CA ALA A 94 7.75 -11.58 8.59
C ALA A 94 8.15 -12.37 9.84
N LEU A 95 7.13 -12.81 10.56
CA LEU A 95 7.22 -13.77 11.65
C LEU A 95 6.72 -15.13 11.15
N TRP A 96 7.52 -16.16 11.35
CA TRP A 96 7.25 -17.54 10.93
C TRP A 96 7.06 -18.42 12.15
N THR A 97 6.19 -19.42 12.07
CA THR A 97 5.96 -20.40 13.14
C THR A 97 6.20 -21.83 12.66
N CYS A 98 6.75 -22.66 13.55
CA CYS A 98 6.81 -24.11 13.38
C CYS A 98 5.70 -24.75 14.20
N GLU A 99 4.67 -25.27 13.53
CA GLU A 99 3.51 -25.91 14.18
C GLU A 99 3.87 -27.14 15.02
N THR A 100 5.02 -27.78 14.75
CA THR A 100 5.49 -28.95 15.51
C THR A 100 6.27 -28.59 16.77
N CYS A 101 7.04 -27.49 16.74
CA CYS A 101 7.96 -27.13 17.82
C CYS A 101 7.51 -25.87 18.60
N ASP A 102 6.39 -25.26 18.19
CA ASP A 102 5.88 -23.96 18.66
C ASP A 102 6.97 -22.89 18.71
N LEU A 103 7.85 -22.89 17.69
CA LEU A 103 8.98 -21.98 17.59
C LEU A 103 8.66 -20.86 16.61
N TYR A 104 8.93 -19.62 17.02
CA TYR A 104 8.75 -18.42 16.21
C TYR A 104 10.10 -17.87 15.76
N ILE A 105 10.22 -17.55 14.47
CA ILE A 105 11.44 -17.00 13.88
C ILE A 105 11.09 -15.82 12.99
N GLU A 106 11.83 -14.73 13.13
CA GLU A 106 11.74 -13.58 12.24
C GLU A 106 12.65 -13.80 11.02
N ALA A 107 12.11 -13.64 9.81
CA ALA A 107 12.88 -13.81 8.58
C ALA A 107 12.19 -13.14 7.38
N ASN A 108 12.99 -12.68 6.42
CA ASN A 108 12.50 -12.12 5.15
C ASN A 108 12.25 -13.18 4.07
N ALA A 109 12.68 -14.41 4.30
CA ALA A 109 12.37 -15.57 3.48
C ALA A 109 11.94 -16.71 4.40
N ARG A 110 11.14 -17.64 3.86
CA ARG A 110 10.64 -18.78 4.63
C ARG A 110 11.80 -19.61 5.18
N PRO A 111 11.97 -19.70 6.51
CA PRO A 111 13.02 -20.51 7.10
C PRO A 111 12.59 -21.98 7.26
N THR A 112 13.58 -22.85 7.43
CA THR A 112 13.39 -24.20 7.98
C THR A 112 13.53 -24.14 9.50
N CYS A 113 12.73 -24.93 10.23
CA CYS A 113 12.80 -24.99 11.68
C CYS A 113 14.16 -25.54 12.13
N PRO A 114 14.93 -24.83 12.96
CA PRO A 114 16.24 -25.28 13.43
C PRO A 114 16.16 -26.49 14.38
N ARG A 115 14.98 -26.80 14.95
CA ARG A 115 14.81 -27.94 15.85
C ARG A 115 14.45 -29.24 15.14
N CYS A 116 13.54 -29.18 14.16
CA CYS A 116 13.02 -30.38 13.50
C CYS A 116 13.28 -30.44 11.98
N GLY A 117 13.90 -29.40 11.41
CA GLY A 117 14.10 -29.27 9.95
C GLY A 117 12.83 -29.02 9.14
N GLY A 118 11.65 -29.00 9.78
CA GLY A 118 10.36 -28.81 9.11
C GLY A 118 10.20 -27.43 8.47
N ARG A 119 9.37 -27.35 7.43
CA ARG A 119 9.05 -26.08 6.75
C ARG A 119 8.17 -25.21 7.64
N MET A 120 8.60 -23.98 7.92
CA MET A 120 7.82 -23.06 8.75
C MET A 120 6.69 -22.40 7.95
N ARG A 121 5.63 -22.01 8.67
CA ARG A 121 4.42 -21.36 8.14
C ARG A 121 4.47 -19.87 8.46
N LEU A 122 3.94 -19.04 7.57
CA LEU A 122 3.84 -17.61 7.85
C LEU A 122 2.85 -17.37 8.99
N HIS A 123 3.30 -16.73 10.05
CA HIS A 123 2.46 -16.38 11.19
C HIS A 123 1.89 -14.97 11.03
N ASP A 124 2.77 -13.97 10.80
CA ASP A 124 2.34 -12.57 10.71
C ASP A 124 3.31 -11.64 9.95
N LEU A 125 2.80 -10.47 9.57
CA LEU A 125 3.56 -9.36 8.98
C LEU A 125 3.83 -8.29 10.04
N ARG A 126 5.09 -8.04 10.36
CA ARG A 126 5.49 -7.14 11.46
C ARG A 126 5.17 -5.67 11.19
N SER A 127 5.24 -5.25 9.93
CA SER A 127 5.01 -3.86 9.52
C SER A 127 3.53 -3.52 9.28
N ALA A 128 2.64 -4.50 9.43
CA ALA A 128 1.22 -4.37 9.24
C ALA A 128 0.47 -4.48 10.57
N THR A 129 -0.65 -3.78 10.67
CA THR A 129 -1.57 -3.91 11.80
C THR A 129 -2.62 -4.95 11.48
N ARG A 130 -3.26 -5.60 12.46
CA ARG A 130 -4.40 -6.50 12.21
C ARG A 130 -5.47 -5.87 11.32
N ALA A 131 -5.71 -4.58 11.44
CA ALA A 131 -6.67 -3.83 10.63
C ALA A 131 -6.26 -3.63 9.15
N SER A 132 -5.05 -4.03 8.75
CA SER A 132 -4.61 -3.86 7.36
C SER A 132 -5.36 -4.83 6.45
N ARG A 133 -5.73 -4.42 5.23
CA ARG A 133 -6.22 -5.31 4.17
C ARG A 133 -5.28 -5.20 2.98
N PHE A 134 -5.12 -6.30 2.23
CA PHE A 134 -4.14 -6.38 1.14
C PHE A 134 -4.80 -6.74 -0.18
N LEU A 135 -4.44 -6.01 -1.24
CA LEU A 135 -4.78 -6.32 -2.63
C LEU A 135 -3.49 -6.69 -3.36
N VAL A 136 -3.42 -7.89 -3.92
CA VAL A 136 -2.29 -8.36 -4.74
C VAL A 136 -2.59 -8.18 -6.22
N LEU A 137 -1.56 -7.90 -7.02
CA LEU A 137 -1.62 -7.80 -8.47
C LEU A 137 -0.84 -8.95 -9.10
N GLU A 138 -1.56 -9.80 -9.82
CA GLU A 138 -0.99 -10.94 -10.54
C GLU A 138 -0.98 -10.73 -12.04
N LEU A 139 0.09 -11.19 -12.71
CA LEU A 139 0.11 -11.32 -14.17
C LEU A 139 -0.65 -12.59 -14.57
N GLN A 140 -1.79 -12.44 -15.24
CA GLN A 140 -2.55 -13.58 -15.78
C GLN A 140 -1.86 -14.19 -17.00
N THR A 141 -1.25 -13.35 -17.83
CA THR A 141 -0.44 -13.76 -18.98
C THR A 141 0.99 -13.38 -18.69
N ARG A 142 1.84 -14.39 -18.44
CA ARG A 142 3.24 -14.19 -18.05
C ARG A 142 4.15 -15.15 -18.80
N ALA A 143 5.34 -14.69 -19.16
CA ALA A 143 6.39 -15.59 -19.60
C ALA A 143 6.97 -16.37 -18.40
N PRO A 144 7.64 -17.51 -18.60
CA PRO A 144 8.17 -18.34 -17.51
C PRO A 144 9.13 -17.62 -16.55
N TYR A 145 9.83 -16.58 -17.03
CA TYR A 145 10.77 -15.78 -16.25
C TYR A 145 10.09 -14.64 -15.47
N GLU A 146 8.82 -14.33 -15.76
CA GLU A 146 8.11 -13.25 -15.11
C GLU A 146 7.52 -13.71 -13.78
N PRO A 147 7.56 -12.87 -12.73
CA PRO A 147 6.95 -13.20 -11.46
C PRO A 147 5.43 -13.32 -11.61
N GLN A 148 4.82 -14.18 -10.80
CA GLN A 148 3.36 -14.26 -10.73
C GLN A 148 2.79 -12.94 -10.17
N TYR A 149 3.38 -12.42 -9.09
CA TYR A 149 2.97 -11.18 -8.43
C TYR A 149 3.87 -10.03 -8.85
N VAL A 150 3.28 -8.96 -9.36
CA VAL A 150 4.00 -7.75 -9.81
C VAL A 150 3.83 -6.57 -8.87
N GLY A 151 2.93 -6.66 -7.91
CA GLY A 151 2.75 -5.64 -6.89
C GLY A 151 1.66 -5.98 -5.89
N TYR A 152 1.57 -5.14 -4.86
CA TYR A 152 0.48 -5.18 -3.91
C TYR A 152 0.14 -3.78 -3.39
N VAL A 153 -1.05 -3.65 -2.82
CA VAL A 153 -1.55 -2.45 -2.15
C VAL A 153 -2.00 -2.82 -0.75
N ARG A 154 -1.63 -2.01 0.25
CA ARG A 154 -2.11 -2.13 1.63
C ARG A 154 -3.01 -0.96 1.96
N VAL A 155 -4.21 -1.27 2.44
CA VAL A 155 -5.17 -0.28 2.92
C VAL A 155 -5.40 -0.50 4.41
N ASP A 156 -5.22 0.56 5.18
CA ASP A 156 -5.40 0.58 6.63
C ASP A 156 -6.53 1.56 6.99
N PRO A 157 -7.05 1.53 8.23
CA PRO A 157 -7.83 2.65 8.76
C PRO A 157 -6.99 3.94 8.76
N PRO A 158 -7.62 5.12 8.85
CA PRO A 158 -6.88 6.38 8.85
C PRO A 158 -5.99 6.47 10.08
N VAL A 159 -4.93 7.28 10.00
CA VAL A 159 -4.13 7.53 11.21
C VAL A 159 -5.00 8.14 12.30
N PRO A 160 -4.79 7.86 13.60
CA PRO A 160 -5.66 8.37 14.66
C PRO A 160 -5.55 9.89 14.85
N LEU A 161 -4.32 10.42 14.80
CA LEU A 161 -4.04 11.85 14.98
C LEU A 161 -3.16 12.38 13.85
N MET A 162 -3.38 13.64 13.48
CA MET A 162 -2.59 14.30 12.45
C MET A 162 -2.44 15.79 12.76
N HIS A 163 -1.20 16.26 12.72
CA HIS A 163 -0.83 17.66 12.87
C HIS A 163 -0.16 18.14 11.59
N ARG A 164 -0.31 19.42 11.26
CA ARG A 164 0.28 20.03 10.07
C ARG A 164 1.54 20.82 10.43
N ARG A 165 2.60 20.65 9.67
CA ARG A 165 3.75 21.58 9.70
C ARG A 165 3.51 22.71 8.70
N ARG A 166 3.66 23.97 9.14
CA ARG A 166 3.59 25.16 8.30
C ARG A 166 4.95 25.52 7.71
N PRO A 167 5.01 26.36 6.65
CA PRO A 167 6.28 26.77 6.03
C PRO A 167 7.27 27.46 6.99
N ASP A 168 6.74 28.18 7.99
CA ASP A 168 7.52 28.82 9.06
C ASP A 168 8.06 27.83 10.12
N GLY A 169 7.75 26.54 9.97
CA GLY A 169 8.15 25.49 10.90
C GLY A 169 7.19 25.28 12.07
N THR A 170 6.17 26.12 12.24
CA THR A 170 5.17 25.95 13.32
C THR A 170 4.32 24.71 13.09
N VAL A 171 3.90 24.06 14.18
CA VAL A 171 3.04 22.88 14.13
C VAL A 171 1.63 23.27 14.53
N GLU A 172 0.70 23.04 13.61
CA GLU A 172 -0.72 23.23 13.83
C GLU A 172 -1.38 21.90 14.19
N PRO A 173 -1.95 21.77 15.41
CA PRO A 173 -2.56 20.53 15.85
C PRO A 173 -3.88 20.25 15.13
N ASN A 174 -4.23 18.96 15.06
CA ASN A 174 -5.52 18.41 14.61
C ASN A 174 -6.06 18.99 13.29
N ILE A 175 -5.19 19.18 12.30
CA ILE A 175 -5.54 19.81 11.01
C ILE A 175 -6.76 19.16 10.34
N ARG A 176 -6.93 17.85 10.47
CA ARG A 176 -8.06 17.13 9.85
C ARG A 176 -9.42 17.60 10.34
N GLN A 177 -9.56 17.88 11.64
CA GLN A 177 -10.82 18.36 12.21
C GLN A 177 -11.18 19.78 11.74
N LYS A 178 -10.22 20.52 11.17
CA LYS A 178 -10.46 21.83 10.57
C LYS A 178 -10.96 21.75 9.12
N VAL A 179 -10.66 20.65 8.43
CA VAL A 179 -10.98 20.45 7.00
C VAL A 179 -12.20 19.54 6.83
N PHE A 180 -12.24 18.47 7.61
CA PHE A 180 -13.21 17.41 7.53
C PHE A 180 -14.08 17.34 8.78
N PRO A 181 -15.28 16.74 8.68
CA PRO A 181 -16.13 16.49 9.84
C PRO A 181 -15.39 15.69 10.92
N PRO A 182 -15.54 16.03 12.22
CA PRO A 182 -14.86 15.31 13.29
C PRO A 182 -15.20 13.81 13.37
N ASP A 183 -16.45 13.45 13.03
CA ASP A 183 -16.95 12.08 12.99
C ASP A 183 -16.20 11.19 11.99
N TRP A 184 -15.58 11.78 10.96
CA TRP A 184 -14.78 11.01 10.00
C TRP A 184 -13.56 10.34 10.65
N PHE A 185 -13.08 10.87 11.78
CA PHE A 185 -11.89 10.39 12.48
C PHE A 185 -12.19 10.08 13.96
N ALA A 186 -13.46 9.94 14.33
CA ALA A 186 -13.87 9.72 15.72
C ALA A 186 -13.59 8.29 16.22
N TYR A 187 -13.55 7.30 15.31
CA TYR A 187 -13.35 5.89 15.64
C TYR A 187 -12.23 5.25 14.78
N PRO A 188 -10.99 5.74 14.89
CA PRO A 188 -9.86 5.14 14.19
C PRO A 188 -9.45 3.83 14.87
N PHE A 189 -8.71 2.99 14.15
CA PHE A 189 -8.03 1.85 14.77
C PHE A 189 -6.82 2.34 15.57
N HIS A 190 -6.89 2.29 16.90
CA HIS A 190 -5.83 2.77 17.78
C HIS A 190 -5.74 1.96 19.09
N PRO A 191 -5.18 0.74 19.04
CA PRO A 191 -5.00 -0.08 20.24
C PRO A 191 -3.76 0.32 21.07
N GLU A 192 -3.18 1.50 20.86
CA GLU A 192 -1.93 1.91 21.51
C GLU A 192 -2.12 2.19 23.02
N GLY A 193 -1.06 2.00 23.80
CA GLY A 193 -1.04 2.30 25.25
C GLY A 193 -1.42 1.13 26.17
N VAL A 194 -1.76 -0.04 25.62
CA VAL A 194 -2.12 -1.24 26.40
C VAL A 194 -0.97 -2.27 26.37
N GLN A 195 -0.53 -2.70 27.56
CA GLN A 195 0.53 -3.70 27.72
C GLN A 195 -0.04 -5.13 27.65
N ALA A 196 0.82 -6.13 27.42
CA ALA A 196 0.43 -7.53 27.58
C ALA A 196 0.05 -7.82 29.05
N PRO A 197 -0.97 -8.66 29.32
CA PRO A 197 -1.69 -9.54 28.37
C PRO A 197 -2.93 -8.91 27.70
N SER A 198 -3.41 -7.75 28.15
CA SER A 198 -4.64 -7.11 27.65
C SER A 198 -4.52 -6.48 26.25
N TRP A 199 -3.33 -6.53 25.67
CA TRP A 199 -3.07 -6.07 24.30
C TRP A 199 -3.97 -6.74 23.26
N TRP A 200 -4.26 -8.04 23.40
CA TRP A 200 -5.14 -8.74 22.45
C TRP A 200 -6.58 -8.27 22.53
N GLU A 201 -7.08 -8.06 23.75
CA GLU A 201 -8.42 -7.53 24.02
C GLU A 201 -8.54 -6.09 23.49
N ALA A 202 -7.51 -5.27 23.68
CA ALA A 202 -7.48 -3.89 23.15
C ALA A 202 -7.50 -3.85 21.62
N GLN A 203 -6.79 -4.77 20.95
CA GLN A 203 -6.86 -4.88 19.49
C GLN A 203 -8.22 -5.33 19.02
N GLU A 204 -8.82 -6.31 19.69
CA GLU A 204 -10.15 -6.78 19.39
C GLU A 204 -11.17 -5.65 19.55
N GLU A 205 -11.18 -4.95 20.69
CA GLU A 205 -12.08 -3.82 20.93
C GLU A 205 -11.87 -2.69 19.92
N SER A 206 -10.63 -2.39 19.56
CA SER A 206 -10.31 -1.43 18.51
C SER A 206 -10.87 -1.87 17.15
N LEU A 207 -10.72 -3.14 16.75
CA LEU A 207 -11.36 -3.69 15.53
C LEU A 207 -12.89 -3.60 15.62
N ARG A 208 -13.49 -3.86 16.80
CA ARG A 208 -14.94 -3.81 17.02
C ARG A 208 -15.51 -2.41 16.92
N THR A 209 -14.76 -1.39 17.33
CA THR A 209 -15.24 0.01 17.33
C THR A 209 -14.83 0.79 16.07
N THR A 210 -13.78 0.37 15.38
CA THR A 210 -13.26 1.07 14.19
C THR A 210 -14.34 1.27 13.14
N ARG A 211 -14.57 2.52 12.77
CA ARG A 211 -15.46 2.93 11.66
C ARG A 211 -15.02 4.29 11.17
N SER A 212 -14.66 4.40 9.91
CA SER A 212 -14.28 5.67 9.32
C SER A 212 -14.69 5.76 7.85
N PRO A 213 -15.31 6.87 7.42
CA PRO A 213 -15.51 7.15 6.01
C PRO A 213 -14.19 7.49 5.28
N VAL A 214 -13.04 7.46 5.94
CA VAL A 214 -11.73 7.64 5.31
C VAL A 214 -10.96 6.33 5.37
N SER A 215 -10.32 5.97 4.26
CA SER A 215 -9.41 4.83 4.20
C SER A 215 -7.99 5.32 3.94
N ARG A 216 -6.98 4.66 4.49
CA ARG A 216 -5.59 5.03 4.26
C ARG A 216 -4.95 4.09 3.26
N LEU A 217 -4.49 4.64 2.15
CA LEU A 217 -3.50 3.96 1.32
C LEU A 217 -2.16 3.96 2.06
N ALA A 218 -1.84 2.85 2.71
CA ALA A 218 -0.65 2.72 3.55
C ALA A 218 0.60 2.34 2.75
N ARG A 219 0.44 1.46 1.76
CA ARG A 219 1.52 1.01 0.87
C ARG A 219 1.03 0.76 -0.54
N VAL A 220 1.87 1.08 -1.52
CA VAL A 220 1.82 0.56 -2.89
C VAL A 220 3.23 0.13 -3.23
N VAL A 221 3.42 -1.15 -3.51
CA VAL A 221 4.73 -1.69 -3.86
C VAL A 221 4.61 -2.42 -5.18
N ILE A 222 5.48 -2.06 -6.11
CA ILE A 222 5.57 -2.67 -7.44
C ILE A 222 6.97 -3.26 -7.58
N HIS A 223 7.02 -4.46 -8.15
CA HIS A 223 8.24 -5.16 -8.48
C HIS A 223 9.18 -4.22 -9.28
N PRO A 224 10.48 -4.12 -8.93
CA PRO A 224 11.40 -3.13 -9.51
C PRO A 224 11.39 -3.05 -11.03
N ASP A 225 11.37 -4.21 -11.70
CA ASP A 225 11.43 -4.31 -13.16
C ASP A 225 10.19 -3.75 -13.86
N TYR A 226 9.07 -3.55 -13.15
CA TYR A 226 7.80 -3.10 -13.72
C TYR A 226 7.37 -1.69 -13.25
N ARG A 227 8.19 -0.99 -12.45
CA ARG A 227 7.84 0.32 -11.87
C ARG A 227 7.60 1.41 -12.92
N ALA A 228 8.27 1.31 -14.06
CA ALA A 228 8.21 2.30 -15.14
C ALA A 228 6.98 2.15 -16.06
N ASP A 229 6.23 1.05 -15.94
CA ASP A 229 5.19 0.69 -16.91
C ASP A 229 3.79 1.17 -16.54
N GLY A 230 3.67 1.89 -15.42
CA GLY A 230 2.39 2.43 -14.96
C GLY A 230 1.60 1.49 -14.06
N LEU A 231 2.13 0.31 -13.73
CA LEU A 231 1.51 -0.63 -12.78
C LEU A 231 1.20 0.00 -11.43
N GLY A 232 2.02 0.95 -10.95
CA GLY A 232 1.73 1.68 -9.71
C GLY A 232 0.43 2.49 -9.78
N GLN A 233 0.16 3.15 -10.91
CA GLN A 233 -1.11 3.86 -11.12
C GLN A 233 -2.26 2.87 -11.25
N GLN A 234 -2.05 1.76 -11.95
CA GLN A 234 -3.07 0.72 -12.12
C GLN A 234 -3.43 0.06 -10.80
N ALA A 235 -2.45 -0.20 -9.92
CA ALA A 235 -2.65 -0.74 -8.59
C ALA A 235 -3.49 0.20 -7.71
N VAL A 236 -3.21 1.51 -7.76
CA VAL A 236 -4.04 2.50 -7.05
C VAL A 236 -5.45 2.52 -7.62
N ARG A 237 -5.65 2.52 -8.94
CA ARG A 237 -6.99 2.46 -9.56
C ARG A 237 -7.76 1.21 -9.14
N ALA A 238 -7.12 0.05 -9.14
CA ALA A 238 -7.74 -1.18 -8.66
C ALA A 238 -8.12 -1.12 -7.18
N MET A 239 -7.29 -0.46 -6.36
CA MET A 239 -7.62 -0.19 -4.96
C MET A 239 -8.81 0.78 -4.81
N LEU A 240 -8.94 1.80 -5.68
CA LEU A 240 -10.11 2.70 -5.64
C LEU A 240 -11.42 1.92 -5.85
N ASP A 241 -11.44 1.03 -6.85
CA ASP A 241 -12.59 0.17 -7.12
C ASP A 241 -12.90 -0.74 -5.93
N TRP A 242 -11.87 -1.36 -5.38
CA TRP A 242 -11.98 -2.21 -4.19
C TRP A 242 -12.55 -1.46 -2.98
N VAL A 243 -12.03 -0.27 -2.66
CA VAL A 243 -12.50 0.56 -1.54
C VAL A 243 -13.95 1.02 -1.76
N ARG A 244 -14.33 1.40 -2.99
CA ARG A 244 -15.70 1.81 -3.30
C ARG A 244 -16.71 0.67 -3.13
N GLU A 245 -16.36 -0.52 -3.59
CA GLU A 245 -17.27 -1.67 -3.62
C GLU A 245 -17.36 -2.43 -2.30
N ARG A 246 -16.29 -2.39 -1.51
CA ARG A 246 -16.14 -3.20 -0.29
C ARG A 246 -15.95 -2.39 0.98
N TRP A 247 -15.87 -1.06 0.89
CA TRP A 247 -15.71 -0.17 2.04
C TRP A 247 -14.51 -0.53 2.94
N ILE A 248 -13.40 -0.82 2.29
CA ILE A 248 -12.17 -1.33 2.91
C ILE A 248 -11.55 -0.25 3.83
N PRO A 249 -10.99 -0.62 4.98
CA PRO A 249 -10.75 -2.01 5.41
C PRO A 249 -11.86 -2.68 6.22
N GLU A 250 -12.70 -1.92 6.92
CA GLU A 250 -13.61 -2.43 7.94
C GLU A 250 -14.99 -2.85 7.43
N MET A 251 -15.37 -2.44 6.21
CA MET A 251 -16.62 -2.83 5.54
C MET A 251 -17.91 -2.32 6.21
N ARG A 252 -17.84 -1.24 7.00
CA ARG A 252 -18.95 -0.74 7.85
C ARG A 252 -19.60 0.55 7.39
N VAL A 253 -18.84 1.43 6.76
CA VAL A 253 -19.32 2.74 6.34
C VAL A 253 -18.81 3.04 4.94
N ALA A 254 -19.68 3.65 4.13
CA ALA A 254 -19.31 4.14 2.81
C ALA A 254 -18.13 5.11 2.91
N LYS A 255 -17.21 5.00 1.96
CA LYS A 255 -15.96 5.76 1.98
C LYS A 255 -16.13 7.07 1.23
N GLU A 256 -15.81 8.15 1.92
CA GLU A 256 -15.87 9.53 1.44
C GLU A 256 -14.54 9.97 0.82
N ALA A 257 -13.41 9.50 1.36
CA ALA A 257 -12.08 9.87 0.86
C ALA A 257 -11.02 8.80 1.16
N ILE A 258 -9.90 8.88 0.44
CA ILE A 258 -8.70 8.08 0.70
C ILE A 258 -7.56 9.01 1.07
N GLU A 259 -6.90 8.76 2.19
CA GLU A 259 -5.69 9.46 2.62
C GLU A 259 -4.43 8.66 2.32
N THR A 260 -3.31 9.35 2.05
CA THR A 260 -1.99 8.73 1.99
C THR A 260 -0.94 9.69 2.54
N ILE A 261 0.06 9.13 3.22
CA ILE A 261 1.20 9.86 3.76
C ILE A 261 2.47 9.27 3.14
N ALA A 262 3.06 9.96 2.18
CA ALA A 262 4.09 9.35 1.34
C ALA A 262 5.20 10.34 0.92
N MET A 263 6.38 10.26 1.54
CA MET A 263 7.54 11.06 1.15
C MET A 263 7.89 10.94 -0.34
N MET A 264 7.75 9.74 -0.91
CA MET A 264 7.98 9.46 -2.32
C MET A 264 7.10 10.29 -3.27
N ALA A 265 5.93 10.77 -2.82
CA ALA A 265 5.04 11.59 -3.64
C ALA A 265 5.66 12.94 -4.05
N ARG A 266 6.67 13.43 -3.31
CA ARG A 266 7.45 14.62 -3.72
C ARG A 266 8.28 14.39 -4.98
N TYR A 267 8.67 13.14 -5.22
CA TYR A 267 9.62 12.77 -6.27
C TYR A 267 8.96 12.03 -7.44
N ASN A 268 7.77 11.49 -7.23
CA ASN A 268 7.02 10.78 -8.26
C ASN A 268 5.53 11.17 -8.22
N PRO A 269 5.00 11.78 -9.30
CA PRO A 269 3.62 12.25 -9.36
C PRO A 269 2.60 11.13 -9.62
N PHE A 270 2.94 9.84 -9.43
CA PHE A 270 2.02 8.75 -9.82
C PHE A 270 0.67 8.82 -9.08
N LEU A 271 0.65 9.24 -7.80
CA LEU A 271 -0.58 9.46 -7.05
C LEU A 271 -1.39 10.64 -7.62
N GLU A 272 -0.73 11.76 -7.91
CA GLU A 272 -1.37 12.93 -8.53
C GLU A 272 -1.93 12.62 -9.92
N LYS A 273 -1.22 11.78 -10.71
CA LYS A 273 -1.69 11.29 -12.01
C LYS A 273 -2.94 10.41 -11.91
N VAL A 274 -3.18 9.78 -10.76
CA VAL A 274 -4.42 9.04 -10.49
C VAL A 274 -5.53 9.97 -10.01
N GLY A 275 -5.19 11.15 -9.49
CA GLY A 275 -6.14 12.18 -9.03
C GLY A 275 -6.03 12.50 -7.55
N PHE A 276 -5.01 12.00 -6.83
CA PHE A 276 -4.75 12.46 -5.46
C PHE A 276 -4.31 13.92 -5.47
N VAL A 277 -4.80 14.70 -4.52
CA VAL A 277 -4.41 16.10 -4.32
C VAL A 277 -3.66 16.26 -3.02
N TYR A 278 -2.58 17.03 -3.07
CA TYR A 278 -1.77 17.35 -1.90
C TYR A 278 -2.44 18.43 -1.06
N LEU A 279 -2.54 18.20 0.24
CA LEU A 279 -3.19 19.14 1.15
C LEU A 279 -2.22 19.81 2.12
N TRP A 280 -1.34 19.05 2.76
CA TRP A 280 -0.38 19.58 3.73
C TRP A 280 0.74 18.59 4.04
N ASP A 281 1.75 19.04 4.76
CA ASP A 281 2.75 18.19 5.39
C ASP A 281 2.36 17.87 6.83
N THR A 282 2.56 16.62 7.25
CA THR A 282 2.51 16.22 8.67
C THR A 282 3.50 17.02 9.51
N ALA A 283 3.36 17.03 10.85
CA ALA A 283 4.35 17.62 11.76
C ALA A 283 5.80 17.16 11.46
N GLY A 284 5.96 15.88 11.08
CA GLY A 284 7.25 15.31 10.67
C GLY A 284 7.68 15.62 9.23
N GLY A 285 7.03 16.54 8.52
CA GLY A 285 7.40 16.97 7.17
C GLY A 285 6.99 16.01 6.03
N ARG A 286 6.26 14.93 6.35
CA ARG A 286 5.77 13.98 5.35
C ARG A 286 4.52 14.52 4.64
N PRO A 287 4.47 14.51 3.30
CA PRO A 287 3.33 15.06 2.57
C PRO A 287 2.10 14.15 2.69
N VAL A 288 0.95 14.79 2.79
CA VAL A 288 -0.36 14.17 2.90
C VAL A 288 -1.16 14.49 1.65
N LEU A 289 -1.65 13.44 0.99
CA LEU A 289 -2.50 13.55 -0.19
C LEU A 289 -3.84 12.88 0.06
N TYR A 290 -4.88 13.42 -0.54
CA TYR A 290 -6.24 12.89 -0.48
C TYR A 290 -6.81 12.63 -1.87
N TYR A 291 -7.60 11.57 -2.01
CA TYR A 291 -8.44 11.32 -3.17
C TYR A 291 -9.91 11.38 -2.72
N PRO A 292 -10.74 12.30 -3.26
CA PRO A 292 -12.16 12.34 -2.94
C PRO A 292 -12.90 11.16 -3.60
N LEU A 293 -13.69 10.42 -2.82
CA LEU A 293 -14.60 9.39 -3.33
C LEU A 293 -16.04 9.90 -3.44
N SER A 294 -16.36 11.02 -2.78
CA SER A 294 -17.68 11.64 -2.80
C SER A 294 -17.63 13.13 -3.15
N ALA A 295 -18.79 13.68 -3.53
CA ALA A 295 -18.96 15.12 -3.75
C ALA A 295 -18.74 15.94 -2.46
N THR A 296 -19.03 15.37 -1.28
CA THR A 296 -18.79 16.03 0.01
C THR A 296 -17.30 16.19 0.26
N ALA A 297 -16.51 15.13 0.07
CA ALA A 297 -15.06 15.18 0.18
C ALA A 297 -14.46 16.17 -0.82
N GLU A 298 -14.91 16.13 -2.08
CA GLU A 298 -14.46 17.03 -3.14
C GLU A 298 -14.71 18.50 -2.78
N ARG A 299 -15.93 18.85 -2.35
CA ARG A 299 -16.26 20.23 -1.92
C ARG A 299 -15.38 20.71 -0.77
N ARG A 300 -15.13 19.86 0.24
CA ARG A 300 -14.31 20.21 1.41
C ARG A 300 -12.86 20.41 1.06
N ILE A 301 -12.29 19.50 0.28
CA ILE A 301 -10.94 19.60 -0.26
C ILE A 301 -10.79 20.89 -1.07
N ALA A 302 -11.72 21.16 -1.99
CA ALA A 302 -11.69 22.35 -2.81
C ALA A 302 -11.86 23.65 -1.99
N HIS A 303 -12.72 23.63 -0.97
CA HIS A 303 -12.87 24.75 -0.04
C HIS A 303 -11.56 25.03 0.71
N PHE A 304 -10.91 23.99 1.24
CA PHE A 304 -9.62 24.13 1.93
C PHE A 304 -8.53 24.70 1.01
N LEU A 305 -8.39 24.15 -0.20
CA LEU A 305 -7.41 24.64 -1.19
C LEU A 305 -7.64 26.11 -1.60
N ARG A 306 -8.87 26.63 -1.51
CA ARG A 306 -9.17 28.04 -1.84
C ARG A 306 -8.92 29.01 -0.69
N HIS A 307 -9.20 28.60 0.55
CA HIS A 307 -9.27 29.53 1.69
C HIS A 307 -8.09 29.42 2.64
N ASP A 308 -7.42 28.27 2.73
CA ASP A 308 -6.24 28.14 3.58
C ASP A 308 -5.04 28.86 2.91
N PRO A 309 -4.34 29.77 3.62
CA PRO A 309 -3.26 30.56 3.03
C PRO A 309 -2.14 29.74 2.40
N VAL A 310 -1.74 28.64 3.05
CA VAL A 310 -0.66 27.76 2.56
C VAL A 310 -1.19 26.87 1.44
N ALA A 311 -2.40 26.33 1.59
CA ALA A 311 -2.99 25.43 0.62
C ALA A 311 -3.23 26.09 -0.74
N ARG A 312 -3.60 27.37 -0.71
CA ARG A 312 -3.83 28.19 -1.90
C ARG A 312 -2.58 28.38 -2.75
N GLU A 313 -1.40 28.44 -2.14
CA GLU A 313 -0.13 28.63 -2.87
C GLU A 313 0.26 27.43 -3.73
N HIS A 314 -0.01 26.21 -3.25
CA HIS A 314 0.29 24.99 -4.00
C HIS A 314 -0.89 24.45 -4.80
N GLY A 315 -2.12 24.88 -4.49
CA GLY A 315 -3.32 24.56 -5.29
C GLY A 315 -3.57 23.07 -5.47
N GLY A 316 -3.24 22.26 -4.46
CA GLY A 316 -3.37 20.80 -4.54
C GLY A 316 -2.21 20.05 -5.20
N LYS A 317 -1.16 20.75 -5.67
CA LYS A 317 -0.04 20.16 -6.40
C LYS A 317 1.22 20.05 -5.55
N LEU A 318 1.76 18.85 -5.41
CA LEU A 318 2.99 18.56 -4.70
C LEU A 318 4.18 18.48 -5.65
N TYR A 319 4.08 17.65 -6.69
CA TYR A 319 5.21 17.39 -7.57
C TYR A 319 5.47 18.58 -8.49
N ARG A 320 6.72 19.05 -8.47
CA ARG A 320 7.24 20.05 -9.40
C ARG A 320 8.43 19.42 -10.13
N SER A 321 8.30 19.21 -11.44
CA SER A 321 9.40 18.69 -12.25
C SER A 321 10.59 19.64 -12.14
N ARG A 322 11.75 19.09 -11.79
CA ARG A 322 13.04 19.81 -11.80
C ARG A 322 13.86 19.50 -13.05
N PHE A 323 13.38 18.59 -13.90
CA PHE A 323 14.08 18.26 -15.13
C PHE A 323 13.76 19.31 -16.20
N PRO A 324 14.77 20.00 -16.75
CA PRO A 324 14.57 20.82 -17.93
C PRO A 324 14.19 19.90 -19.10
N THR A 325 13.55 20.47 -20.13
CA THR A 325 13.29 19.75 -21.38
C THR A 325 14.64 19.28 -21.94
N VAL A 326 14.87 17.97 -21.91
CA VAL A 326 16.08 17.38 -22.48
C VAL A 326 15.95 17.27 -24.00
N GLU A 327 17.06 17.48 -24.69
CA GLU A 327 17.12 17.30 -26.14
C GLU A 327 16.78 15.85 -26.50
N LYS A 328 15.87 15.68 -27.46
CA LYS A 328 15.49 14.35 -27.92
C LYS A 328 16.65 13.76 -28.72
N LEU A 329 16.94 12.47 -28.50
CA LEU A 329 17.88 11.75 -29.36
C LEU A 329 17.41 11.83 -30.81
N ALA A 330 18.35 12.14 -31.72
CA ALA A 330 18.06 12.29 -33.15
C ALA A 330 17.61 10.98 -33.84
N GLY A 331 17.76 9.83 -33.17
CA GLY A 331 17.37 8.53 -33.68
C GLY A 331 17.42 7.42 -32.61
N PRO A 332 16.98 6.20 -32.95
CA PRO A 332 17.00 5.06 -32.04
C PRO A 332 18.45 4.65 -31.69
N LEU A 333 18.68 4.33 -30.42
CA LEU A 333 19.94 3.71 -29.98
C LEU A 333 19.94 2.23 -30.39
N ILE A 334 20.87 1.83 -31.25
CA ILE A 334 21.07 0.43 -31.64
C ILE A 334 22.15 -0.16 -30.74
N LEU A 335 21.73 -0.96 -29.77
CA LEU A 335 22.65 -1.65 -28.87
C LEU A 335 23.07 -2.99 -29.49
N ARG A 336 24.37 -3.22 -29.69
CA ARG A 336 24.93 -4.46 -30.24
C ARG A 336 25.87 -5.09 -29.21
N ARG A 337 25.77 -6.40 -29.00
CA ARG A 337 26.66 -7.20 -28.12
C ARG A 337 26.76 -6.65 -26.68
N LEU A 338 25.61 -6.43 -26.04
CA LEU A 338 25.58 -6.08 -24.62
C LEU A 338 25.70 -7.32 -23.74
N THR A 339 26.62 -7.28 -22.79
CA THR A 339 26.59 -8.09 -21.58
C THR A 339 26.26 -7.18 -20.41
N LYS A 340 25.26 -7.58 -19.62
CA LYS A 340 24.72 -6.82 -18.50
C LYS A 340 25.26 -7.44 -17.20
N SER A 341 26.20 -6.78 -16.54
CA SER A 341 26.58 -7.11 -15.16
C SER A 341 26.28 -5.92 -14.24
N TYR A 342 25.76 -6.20 -13.06
CA TYR A 342 25.48 -5.19 -12.04
C TYR A 342 26.17 -5.61 -10.75
N THR A 343 27.04 -4.74 -10.25
CA THR A 343 27.48 -4.74 -8.86
C THR A 343 27.24 -3.33 -8.37
N ASN A 344 26.33 -3.16 -7.41
CA ASN A 344 25.96 -1.84 -6.90
C ASN A 344 26.32 -1.80 -5.42
N ARG A 345 27.40 -1.10 -5.09
CA ARG A 345 27.78 -0.77 -3.71
C ARG A 345 27.38 0.68 -3.47
N LEU A 346 26.25 0.89 -2.81
CA LEU A 346 25.78 2.21 -2.45
C LEU A 346 26.46 2.64 -1.15
N THR A 347 27.33 3.65 -1.21
CA THR A 347 27.90 4.31 -0.03
C THR A 347 27.42 5.77 0.00
N LEU A 348 27.10 6.27 1.19
CA LEU A 348 26.64 7.66 1.36
C LEU A 348 27.82 8.65 1.48
N GLU A 349 29.03 8.13 1.68
CA GLU A 349 30.25 8.87 2.04
C GLU A 349 30.65 9.95 1.04
N HIS A 350 30.26 9.83 -0.23
CA HIS A 350 30.60 10.77 -1.29
C HIS A 350 29.43 11.61 -1.80
N LEU A 351 28.27 11.54 -1.14
CA LEU A 351 27.10 12.32 -1.52
C LEU A 351 27.11 13.70 -0.86
N SER A 352 26.50 14.69 -1.51
CA SER A 352 26.36 16.02 -0.92
C SER A 352 25.49 15.96 0.35
N PRO A 353 25.68 16.85 1.33
CA PRO A 353 24.94 16.81 2.59
C PRO A 353 23.41 16.81 2.41
N ALA A 354 22.90 17.54 1.40
CA ALA A 354 21.48 17.57 1.08
C ALA A 354 20.95 16.22 0.55
N VAL A 355 21.79 15.45 -0.16
CA VAL A 355 21.45 14.11 -0.67
C VAL A 355 21.61 13.06 0.44
N GLN A 356 22.61 13.20 1.32
CA GLN A 356 22.76 12.35 2.51
C GLN A 356 21.54 12.48 3.42
N GLN A 357 21.15 13.70 3.83
CA GLN A 357 19.95 13.93 4.65
C GLN A 357 18.68 13.39 3.99
N LEU A 358 18.58 13.48 2.66
CA LEU A 358 17.46 12.91 1.92
C LEU A 358 17.44 11.39 2.02
N LEU A 359 18.57 10.72 1.79
CA LEU A 359 18.68 9.27 1.81
C LEU A 359 18.57 8.69 3.23
N GLU A 360 19.07 9.41 4.23
CA GLU A 360 18.85 9.12 5.65
C GLU A 360 17.38 9.23 6.02
N ALA A 361 16.67 10.24 5.52
CA ALA A 361 15.22 10.36 5.69
C ALA A 361 14.43 9.23 4.99
N PHE A 362 15.05 8.52 4.05
CA PHE A 362 14.53 7.29 3.43
C PHE A 362 15.03 6.00 4.12
N GLY A 363 15.77 6.09 5.21
CA GLY A 363 16.26 4.93 5.97
C GLY A 363 17.38 4.14 5.29
N VAL A 364 18.01 4.72 4.26
CA VAL A 364 19.12 4.07 3.52
C VAL A 364 20.38 4.20 4.39
N LYS A 365 20.97 3.09 4.85
CA LYS A 365 22.29 3.11 5.52
C LYS A 365 23.34 2.21 4.87
N HIS A 366 22.95 1.09 4.26
CA HIS A 366 23.83 0.22 3.46
C HIS A 366 22.95 -0.75 2.64
N ARG A 367 23.41 -1.22 1.48
CA ARG A 367 22.69 -2.22 0.67
C ARG A 367 23.66 -3.18 0.00
N VAL A 368 23.42 -4.49 0.16
CA VAL A 368 24.03 -5.54 -0.69
C VAL A 368 22.90 -6.29 -1.38
N ILE A 369 22.76 -6.12 -2.70
CA ILE A 369 21.91 -6.99 -3.53
C ILE A 369 22.84 -7.94 -4.28
N GLN A 370 22.73 -9.24 -4.02
CA GLN A 370 23.34 -10.26 -4.85
C GLN A 370 22.23 -11.13 -5.45
N LYS A 371 22.20 -11.20 -6.79
CA LYS A 371 21.39 -12.17 -7.51
C LYS A 371 22.16 -12.65 -8.72
N PHE A 372 22.35 -13.96 -8.82
CA PHE A 372 22.74 -14.60 -10.07
C PHE A 372 21.47 -14.89 -10.87
N ILE A 373 21.47 -14.50 -12.15
CA ILE A 373 20.45 -14.89 -13.13
C ILE A 373 21.23 -15.45 -14.31
N PHE A 374 20.93 -16.69 -14.69
CA PHE A 374 21.44 -17.32 -15.90
C PHE A 374 20.64 -16.87 -17.12
#